data_AF-A0A8T9ZIT4-F1
#
_entry.id   AF-A0A8T9ZIT4-F1
#
_cell.length_a   1.000
_cell.length_b   1.000
_cell.length_c   1.000
_cell.angle_alpha   90.00
_cell.angle_beta   90.00
_cell.angle_gamma   90.00
#
_symmetry.space_group_name_H-M   'P 1'
#
loop_
_entity.id
_entity.type
_entity.pdbx_description
1 polymer ?
#
loop_
_entity_poly.entity_id
_entity_poly.type
_entity_poly.pdbx_seq_one_letter_code
_entity_poly.pdbx_strand_id
1 'polypeptide(L)' 'MKVLNNEENFLGLSEAANKSKGSKSYSDWTIYKKEKIEVDPKFREEMIKKKKELEMKLQKQIDDFVETK' A
#
# COMPACT_ATOMS: atom_id res chain seq x y z
N MET A 1 13.35 -5.83 -15.10
CA MET A 1 13.09 -5.06 -13.87
C MET A 1 11.60 -5.11 -13.50
N LYS A 2 11.06 -6.28 -13.12
CA LYS A 2 9.65 -6.43 -12.70
C LYS A 2 9.37 -5.92 -11.28
N VAL A 3 10.42 -5.74 -10.47
CA VAL A 3 10.36 -5.28 -9.08
C VAL A 3 9.94 -3.81 -8.96
N LEU A 4 10.53 -2.92 -9.78
CA LEU A 4 10.36 -1.47 -9.63
C LEU A 4 8.97 -0.96 -10.08
N ASN A 5 8.32 -1.67 -11.00
CA ASN A 5 7.00 -1.34 -11.54
C ASN A 5 6.01 -2.48 -11.28
N ASN A 6 5.96 -2.99 -10.05
CA ASN A 6 5.03 -4.05 -9.70
C ASN A 6 3.60 -3.48 -9.66
N GLU A 7 2.78 -3.80 -10.67
CA GLU A 7 1.40 -3.31 -10.80
C GLU A 7 0.53 -3.65 -9.58
N GLU A 8 0.76 -4.81 -8.93
CA GLU A 8 0.01 -5.21 -7.74
C GLU A 8 0.29 -4.30 -6.53
N ASN A 9 1.44 -3.62 -6.52
CA ASN A 9 1.86 -2.66 -5.49
C ASN A 9 1.20 -1.29 -5.63
N PHE A 10 0.47 -1.04 -6.72
CA PHE A 10 -0.31 0.18 -6.89
C PHE A 10 -1.77 -0.09 -6.55
N LEU A 11 -2.35 0.83 -5.80
CA LEU A 11 -3.79 0.89 -5.57
C LEU A 11 -4.27 2.31 -5.85
N GLY A 12 -5.15 2.44 -6.82
CA GLY A 12 -5.82 3.71 -7.09
C GLY A 12 -6.80 4.04 -5.97
N LEU A 13 -6.60 5.18 -5.32
CA LEU A 13 -7.62 5.82 -4.48
C LEU A 13 -8.23 7.00 -5.24
N SER A 14 -9.38 7.50 -4.76
CA SER A 14 -9.90 8.78 -5.24
C SER A 14 -8.89 9.91 -4.98
N GLU A 15 -8.96 11.00 -5.76
CA GLU A 15 -8.06 12.15 -5.57
C GLU A 15 -8.08 12.68 -4.13
N ALA A 16 -9.29 12.80 -3.55
CA ALA A 16 -9.47 13.25 -2.16
C ALA A 16 -8.86 12.26 -1.15
N ALA A 17 -9.04 10.96 -1.36
CA ALA A 17 -8.45 9.91 -0.52
C ALA A 17 -6.92 9.91 -0.61
N ASN A 18 -6.37 10.02 -1.82
CA ASN A 18 -4.93 10.12 -2.04
C ASN A 18 -4.33 11.35 -1.34
N LYS A 19 -4.96 12.54 -1.49
CA LYS A 19 -4.53 13.76 -0.80
C LYS A 19 -4.63 13.64 0.73
N SER A 20 -5.69 13.03 1.23
CA SER A 20 -5.95 12.81 2.66
C SER A 20 -4.93 11.86 3.30
N LYS A 21 -4.62 10.75 2.61
CA LYS A 21 -3.65 9.75 3.05
C LYS A 21 -2.23 10.29 2.98
N GLY A 22 -1.85 10.91 1.86
CA GLY A 22 -0.49 11.36 1.60
C GLY A 22 0.52 10.22 1.76
N SER A 23 1.61 10.50 2.48
CA SER A 23 2.68 9.52 2.78
C SER A 23 2.36 8.55 3.91
N LYS A 24 1.20 8.67 4.58
CA LYS A 24 0.85 7.81 5.70
C LYS A 24 0.64 6.37 5.24
N SER A 25 0.93 5.41 6.12
CA SER A 25 0.54 4.03 5.93
C SER A 25 -0.98 3.84 6.10
N TYR A 26 -1.52 2.71 5.62
CA TYR A 26 -2.93 2.35 5.89
C TYR A 26 -3.21 2.12 7.39
N SER A 27 -2.18 1.78 8.17
CA SER A 27 -2.27 1.70 9.62
C SER A 27 -2.43 3.08 10.26
N ASP A 28 -1.67 4.08 9.79
CA ASP A 28 -1.66 5.44 10.37
C ASP A 28 -2.76 6.34 9.82
N TRP A 29 -3.33 5.99 8.66
CA TRP A 29 -4.40 6.76 8.02
C TRP A 29 -5.77 6.27 8.49
N THR A 30 -6.18 6.76 9.65
CA THR A 30 -7.46 6.40 10.30
C THR A 30 -8.61 7.37 9.99
N ILE A 31 -8.30 8.61 9.59
CA ILE A 31 -9.28 9.69 9.44
C ILE A 31 -9.08 10.45 8.12
N TYR A 32 -10.18 10.72 7.41
CA TYR A 32 -10.24 11.65 6.29
C TYR A 32 -10.14 13.12 6.74
N LYS A 33 -9.12 13.84 6.26
CA LYS A 33 -8.87 15.23 6.69
C LYS A 33 -9.78 16.24 5.95
N LYS A 34 -10.92 16.52 6.58
CA LYS A 34 -11.66 17.80 6.66
C LYS A 34 -12.95 17.62 7.48
N GLU A 35 -13.51 16.41 7.44
CA GLU A 35 -14.84 16.08 7.97
C GLU A 35 -14.80 15.12 9.17
N LYS A 36 -13.60 14.77 9.68
CA LYS A 36 -13.40 13.77 10.76
C LYS A 36 -14.09 12.42 10.47
N ILE A 37 -14.23 12.08 9.19
CA ILE A 37 -14.81 10.81 8.76
C ILE A 37 -13.76 9.73 8.99
N GLU A 38 -14.13 8.67 9.70
CA GLU A 38 -13.28 7.49 9.87
C GLU A 38 -13.10 6.79 8.51
N VAL A 39 -11.87 6.41 8.22
CA VAL A 39 -11.60 5.52 7.10
C VAL A 39 -12.15 4.15 7.45
N ASP A 40 -12.89 3.53 6.53
CA ASP A 40 -13.51 2.23 6.74
C ASP A 40 -12.51 1.21 7.35
N PRO A 41 -12.79 0.68 8.55
CA PRO A 41 -11.87 -0.22 9.24
C PRO A 41 -11.60 -1.52 8.47
N LYS A 42 -12.61 -2.08 7.79
CA LYS A 42 -12.45 -3.32 7.00
C LYS A 42 -11.53 -3.08 5.81
N PHE A 43 -11.73 -1.99 5.08
CA PHE A 43 -10.85 -1.56 4.01
C PHE A 43 -9.40 -1.41 4.51
N ARG A 44 -9.20 -0.80 5.68
CA ARG A 44 -7.86 -0.66 6.26
C ARG A 44 -7.22 -2.00 6.59
N GLU A 45 -7.96 -2.89 7.22
CA GLU A 45 -7.48 -4.25 7.54
C GLU A 45 -7.08 -5.02 6.28
N GLU A 46 -7.90 -4.96 5.23
CA GLU A 46 -7.61 -5.57 3.93
C GLU A 46 -6.32 -5.00 3.31
N MET A 47 -6.15 -3.68 3.33
CA MET A 47 -4.95 -3.04 2.77
C MET A 47 -3.69 -3.33 3.58
N ILE A 48 -3.80 -3.42 4.91
CA ILE A 48 -2.70 -3.82 5.78
C ILE A 48 -2.28 -5.26 5.49
N LYS A 49 -3.24 -6.17 5.32
CA LYS A 49 -2.98 -7.56 4.94
C LYS A 49 -2.31 -7.65 3.57
N LYS A 50 -2.88 -6.97 2.56
CA LYS A 50 -2.34 -6.91 1.19
C LYS A 50 -0.90 -6.37 1.18
N LYS A 51 -0.60 -5.34 1.98
CA LYS A 51 0.76 -4.80 2.11
C LYS A 51 1.74 -5.87 2.58
N LYS A 52 1.41 -6.63 3.64
CA LYS A 52 2.29 -7.69 4.17
C LYS A 52 2.54 -8.79 3.14
N GLU A 53 1.51 -9.22 2.43
CA GLU A 53 1.63 -10.24 1.38
C GLU A 53 2.52 -9.77 0.22
N LEU A 54 2.35 -8.52 -0.22
CA LEU A 54 3.17 -7.93 -1.27
C LEU A 54 4.61 -7.72 -0.85
N GLU A 55 4.85 -7.30 0.40
CA GLU A 55 6.20 -7.10 0.93
C GLU A 55 7.03 -8.39 0.85
N MET A 56 6.46 -9.54 1.24
CA MET A 56 7.12 -10.84 1.10
C MET A 56 7.40 -11.20 -0.36
N LYS A 57 6.42 -10.99 -1.25
CA LYS A 57 6.58 -11.26 -2.68
C LYS A 57 7.67 -10.39 -3.32
N LEU A 58 7.66 -9.09 -3.01
CA LEU A 58 8.62 -8.12 -3.53
C LEU A 58 10.02 -8.42 -3.03
N GLN A 59 10.18 -8.76 -1.74
CA GLN A 59 11.47 -9.14 -1.19
C GLN A 59 12.02 -10.38 -1.92
N LYS A 60 11.20 -11.40 -2.12
CA LYS A 60 11.62 -12.58 -2.90
C LYS A 60 12.04 -12.20 -4.32
N GLN A 61 11.30 -11.34 -5.01
CA GLN A 61 11.68 -10.87 -6.35
C GLN A 61 12.99 -10.07 -6.35
N ILE A 62 13.29 -9.35 -5.27
CA ILE A 62 14.58 -8.65 -5.09
C ILE A 62 15.69 -9.68 -4.89
N ASP A 63 15.51 -10.65 -4.00
CA ASP A 63 16.49 -11.69 -3.69
C ASP A 63 16.82 -12.50 -4.95
N ASP A 64 15.80 -12.99 -5.67
CA ASP A 64 15.94 -13.69 -6.95
C ASP A 64 16.72 -12.86 -7.99
N PHE A 65 16.50 -11.54 -8.03
CA PHE A 65 17.21 -10.63 -8.95
C PHE A 65 18.66 -10.37 -8.54
N VAL A 66 18.97 -10.41 -7.24
CA VAL A 66 20.33 -10.23 -6.74
C VAL A 66 21.13 -11.53 -6.87
N GLU A 67 20.54 -12.69 -6.60
CA GLU A 67 21.19 -14.00 -6.74
C GLU A 67 21.46 -14.41 -8.20
N THR A 68 20.68 -13.87 -9.15
CA THR A 68 20.89 -14.13 -10.59
C THR A 68 21.92 -13.22 -11.25
N LYS A 69 22.54 -12.30 -10.49
CA LYS A 69 23.67 -11.47 -10.94
C LYS A 69 25.00 -12.02 -10.45
#